data_AF-A0A920T5U8-F1
#
_entry.id   AF-A0A920T5U8-F1
#
_cell.length_a   1.000
_cell.length_b   1.000
_cell.length_c   1.000
_cell.angle_alpha   90.00
_cell.angle_beta   90.00
_cell.angle_gamma   90.00
#
_symmetry.space_group_name_H-M   'P 1'
#
loop_
_entity.id
_entity.type
_entity.pdbx_description
1 polymer ?
#
loop_
_entity_poly.entity_id
_entity_poly.type
_entity_poly.pdbx_seq_one_letter_code
_entity_poly.pdbx_strand_id
1 'polypeptide(L)' 'MVVSYIRPGDDGPFSTAIYEIGIINNVGIFKPIHPKLQKPLMVFSDQKVEAITFKKRDLILMTDNENFGSTFLLIKSK' A
#
# COMPACT_ATOMS: atom_id res chain seq x y z
N MET A 1 -3.80 -7.23 -3.27
CA MET A 1 -2.92 -6.20 -2.70
C MET A 1 -3.46 -5.81 -1.35
N VAL A 2 -2.61 -5.72 -0.33
CA VAL A 2 -2.98 -5.15 0.97
C VAL A 2 -2.01 -4.01 1.26
N VAL A 3 -2.55 -2.90 1.77
CA VAL A 3 -1.78 -1.77 2.28
C VAL A 3 -1.90 -1.78 3.80
N SER A 4 -0.78 -1.86 4.49
CA SER A 4 -0.73 -1.79 5.95
C SER A 4 0.16 -0.65 6.38
N TYR A 5 -0.23 0.06 7.43
CA TYR A 5 0.63 1.05 8.07
C TYR A 5 0.79 0.74 9.56
N ILE A 6 1.94 1.14 10.11
CA ILE A 6 2.22 1.07 11.56
C ILE A 6 2.04 2.48 12.13
N ARG A 7 1.24 2.61 13.20
CA ARG A 7 1.02 3.86 13.93
C ARG A 7 1.58 3.72 15.36
N PRO A 8 2.75 4.29 15.66
CA PRO A 8 3.25 4.37 17.04
C PRO A 8 2.62 5.52 17.84
N GLY A 9 1.93 6.46 17.20
CA GLY A 9 1.25 7.62 17.81
C GLY A 9 0.74 8.59 16.73
N ASP A 10 0.25 9.77 17.12
CA ASP A 10 -0.24 10.81 16.18
C ASP A 10 0.91 11.63 15.55
N ASP A 11 2.12 11.60 16.13
CA ASP A 11 3.29 12.36 15.63
C ASP A 11 4.34 11.50 14.91
N GLY A 12 4.06 10.21 14.67
CA GLY A 12 4.93 9.29 13.93
C GLY A 12 6.05 8.62 14.76
N PRO A 13 6.94 7.85 14.11
CA PRO A 13 7.10 7.69 12.65
C PRO A 13 6.03 6.80 12.00
N PHE A 14 5.58 7.17 10.80
CA PHE A 14 4.65 6.38 10.01
C PHE A 14 5.41 5.57 8.97
N SER A 15 5.03 4.32 8.77
CA SER A 15 5.49 3.57 7.60
C SER A 15 4.32 2.81 7.00
N THR A 16 4.17 2.96 5.70
CA THR A 16 3.19 2.20 4.91
C THR A 16 3.94 1.21 4.02
N ALA A 17 3.43 -0.02 3.93
CA ALA A 17 3.95 -1.02 3.02
C ALA A 17 2.84 -1.66 2.18
N ILE A 18 3.16 -1.94 0.91
CA ILE A 18 2.31 -2.69 -0.01
C ILE A 18 2.75 -4.14 -0.03
N TYR A 19 1.80 -5.05 0.16
CA TYR A 19 2.03 -6.49 0.09
C TYR A 19 1.23 -7.12 -1.05
N GLU A 20 1.87 -8.06 -1.74
CA GLU A 20 1.19 -9.06 -2.54
C GLU A 20 0.71 -10.19 -1.63
N ILE A 21 -0.59 -10.44 -1.61
CA ILE A 21 -1.20 -11.47 -0.74
C ILE A 21 -1.62 -12.72 -1.50
N GLY A 22 -1.53 -12.71 -2.83
CA GLY A 22 -2.03 -13.77 -3.70
C GLY A 22 -2.51 -13.27 -5.05
N ILE A 23 -2.94 -14.21 -5.87
CA ILE A 23 -3.39 -13.98 -7.25
C ILE A 23 -4.84 -14.48 -7.37
N ILE A 24 -5.70 -13.69 -8.00
CA ILE A 24 -7.04 -14.11 -8.42
C ILE A 24 -6.97 -14.44 -9.91
N ASN A 25 -7.42 -15.62 -10.31
CA ASN A 25 -7.48 -16.00 -11.73
C ASN A 25 -8.78 -15.50 -12.40
N ASN A 26 -8.87 -15.65 -13.73
CA ASN A 26 -10.03 -15.17 -14.51
C ASN A 26 -11.36 -15.89 -14.21
N VAL A 27 -11.34 -16.96 -13.42
CA VAL A 27 -12.55 -17.67 -12.95
C VAL A 27 -12.85 -17.38 -11.48
N GLY A 28 -12.17 -16.38 -10.88
CA GLY A 28 -12.45 -15.91 -9.51
C GLY A 28 -11.81 -16.73 -8.39
N ILE A 29 -10.93 -17.69 -8.70
CA ILE A 29 -10.23 -18.46 -7.68
C ILE A 29 -9.06 -17.64 -7.15
N PHE A 30 -9.08 -17.34 -5.86
CA PHE A 30 -7.98 -16.72 -5.14
C PHE A 30 -6.97 -17.76 -4.64
N LYS A 31 -5.70 -17.60 -5.01
CA LYS A 31 -4.58 -18.38 -4.51
C LYS A 31 -3.73 -17.50 -3.59
N PRO A 32 -3.82 -17.66 -2.26
CA PRO A 32 -3.05 -16.84 -1.33
C PRO A 32 -1.55 -17.19 -1.35
N ILE A 33 -0.70 -16.19 -1.13
CA ILE A 33 0.72 -16.40 -0.82
C ILE A 33 0.82 -16.80 0.66
N HIS A 34 1.54 -17.89 0.94
CA HIS A 34 1.77 -18.36 2.30
C HIS A 34 2.36 -17.23 3.18
N PRO A 35 1.82 -16.96 4.39
CA PRO A 35 2.20 -15.78 5.20
C PRO A 35 3.71 -15.62 5.43
N LYS A 36 4.42 -16.73 5.67
CA LYS A 36 5.89 -16.74 5.85
C LYS A 36 6.70 -16.31 4.62
N LEU A 37 6.08 -16.28 3.43
CA LEU A 37 6.70 -15.88 2.18
C LEU A 37 6.31 -14.45 1.76
N GLN A 38 5.38 -13.83 2.48
CA GLN A 38 4.96 -12.46 2.17
C GLN A 38 6.10 -11.49 2.49
N LYS A 39 6.45 -10.68 1.49
CA LYS A 39 7.44 -9.61 1.59
C LYS A 39 6.82 -8.33 1.05
N PRO A 40 7.17 -7.16 1.61
CA PRO A 40 6.68 -5.91 1.07
C PRO A 40 7.20 -5.72 -0.35
N LEU A 41 6.31 -5.40 -1.29
CA LEU A 41 6.65 -5.00 -2.65
C LEU A 41 7.22 -3.58 -2.68
N MET A 42 6.69 -2.71 -1.82
CA MET A 42 7.08 -1.31 -1.71
C MET A 42 6.88 -0.84 -0.27
N VAL A 43 7.79 0.00 0.21
CA VAL A 43 7.73 0.60 1.55
C VAL A 43 7.88 2.11 1.40
N PHE A 44 7.02 2.87 2.08
CA PHE A 44 7.02 4.31 2.14
C PHE A 44 7.25 4.74 3.58
N SER A 45 8.43 5.30 3.85
CA SER A 45 8.74 5.92 5.14
C SER A 45 8.07 7.28 5.23
N ASP A 46 7.59 7.63 6.43
CA ASP A 46 7.00 8.92 6.79
C ASP A 46 5.78 9.31 5.95
N GLN A 47 5.09 8.31 5.41
CA GLN A 47 3.89 8.49 4.61
C GLN A 47 2.81 7.55 5.13
N LYS A 48 1.72 8.13 5.61
CA LYS A 48 0.53 7.40 6.03
C LYS A 48 -0.44 7.39 4.85
N VAL A 49 -0.73 6.22 4.28
CA VAL A 49 -1.72 6.12 3.21
C VAL A 49 -3.12 6.12 3.81
N GLU A 50 -3.91 7.14 3.50
CA GLU A 50 -5.28 7.32 4.00
C GLU A 50 -6.33 6.96 2.95
N ALA A 51 -5.98 7.04 1.66
CA ALA A 51 -6.87 6.63 0.58
C ALA A 51 -6.12 5.97 -0.57
N ILE A 52 -6.83 5.07 -1.26
CA ILE A 52 -6.31 4.28 -2.37
C ILE A 52 -7.31 4.36 -3.51
N THR A 53 -6.83 4.60 -4.73
CA THR A 53 -7.65 4.49 -5.93
C THR A 53 -6.84 3.96 -7.10
N PHE A 54 -7.55 3.51 -8.13
CA PHE A 54 -6.96 3.06 -9.38
C PHE A 54 -7.39 4.00 -10.51
N LYS A 55 -6.43 4.40 -11.34
CA LYS A 55 -6.70 5.10 -12.60
C LYS A 55 -6.19 4.23 -13.74
N LYS A 56 -7.12 3.60 -14.47
CA LYS A 56 -6.80 2.54 -15.44
C LYS A 56 -6.02 1.40 -14.75
N ARG A 57 -4.74 1.24 -15.07
CA ARG A 57 -3.84 0.24 -14.47
C ARG A 57 -2.87 0.84 -13.45
N ASP A 58 -2.92 2.16 -13.25
CA ASP A 58 -2.05 2.84 -12.30
C ASP A 58 -2.70 2.88 -10.92
N LEU A 59 -1.90 2.64 -9.90
CA LEU A 59 -2.29 2.72 -8.50
C LEU A 59 -1.92 4.11 -7.96
N ILE A 60 -2.89 4.79 -7.38
CA ILE A 60 -2.71 6.09 -6.73
C ILE A 60 -2.93 5.90 -5.23
N LEU A 61 -1.93 6.29 -4.45
CA LEU A 61 -2.01 6.35 -3.00
C LEU A 61 -2.07 7.81 -2.60
N MET A 62 -3.06 8.19 -1.81
CA MET A 62 -3.13 9.52 -1.20
C MET A 62 -2.57 9.40 0.20
N THR A 63 -1.56 10.21 0.47
CA THR A 63 -0.86 10.19 1.75
C THR A 63 -1.20 11.42 2.56
N ASP A 64 -1.23 11.23 3.86
CA ASP A 64 -1.13 12.31 4.82
C ASP A 64 0.23 12.23 5.48
N ASN A 65 0.93 13.35 5.50
CA ASN A 65 2.08 13.54 6.36
C ASN A 65 1.67 14.60 7.37
N GLU A 66 1.35 14.17 8.59
CA GLU A 66 0.79 14.99 9.67
C GLU A 66 1.54 16.33 9.87
N ASN A 67 2.83 16.41 9.51
CA ASN A 67 3.66 17.61 9.63
C ASN A 67 3.77 18.46 8.35
N PHE A 68 3.56 17.88 7.17
CA PHE A 68 3.82 18.52 5.87
C PHE A 68 2.60 18.57 4.94
N GLY A 69 1.45 18.08 5.41
CA GLY A 69 0.20 18.01 4.66
C GLY A 69 0.12 16.81 3.72
N SER A 70 -0.85 16.84 2.80
CA SER A 70 -1.16 15.71 1.93
C SER A 70 -0.33 15.70 0.65
N THR A 71 0.03 14.50 0.21
CA THR A 71 0.63 14.27 -1.11
C THR A 71 -0.01 13.06 -1.79
N PHE A 72 0.42 12.71 -3.00
CA PHE A 72 0.02 11.45 -3.62
C PHE A 72 1.20 10.75 -4.28
N LEU A 73 1.15 9.42 -4.29
CA LEU A 73 2.12 8.54 -4.92
C LEU A 73 1.45 7.83 -6.10
N LEU A 74 2.07 7.92 -7.27
CA LEU A 74 1.62 7.24 -8.49
C LEU A 74 2.53 6.04 -8.79
N ILE A 75 1.99 4.84 -8.67
CA ILE A 75 2.65 3.61 -9.08
C ILE A 75 2.10 3.22 -10.45
N LYS A 76 2.94 3.36 -11.48
CA LYS A 76 2.57 3.02 -12.86
C LYS A 76 2.61 1.52 -13.08
N SER A 77 1.65 1.01 -13.86
CA SER A 77 1.78 -0.33 -14.43
C SER A 77 2.98 -0.35 -15.38
N LYS A 78 3.78 -1.42 -15.30
CA LYS A 78 4.69 -1.78 -16.40
C LYS A 78 3.87 -2.24 -17.62
#